data_AF-A0A135WHJ0-F1
#
_entry.id   AF-A0A135WHJ0-F1
#
_cell.length_a   1.000
_cell.length_b   1.000
_cell.length_c   1.000
_cell.angle_alpha   90.00
_cell.angle_beta   90.00
_cell.angle_gamma   90.00
#
_symmetry.space_group_name_H-M   'P 1'
#
loop_
_entity.id
_entity.type
_entity.pdbx_description
1 polymer ?
#
loop_
_entity_poly.entity_id
_entity_poly.type
_entity_poly.pdbx_seq_one_letter_code
_entity_poly.pdbx_strand_id
1 'polypeptide(L)'
;MDTYPKSHLFVILLLLGSFSIAKAQRKVEYVLPTAVFDKQEAYKMLEEGKYSIQGRISLKKRGYVNYPDFRGKVLLYPVTPHLLEYIELKKKYNSKKKQAAMTREAALTRIESRTLDSDGNFIIKYLKPGKYYIVSWVTWEKVTSSQVQSGSVNANYNMLGQQMGGGYVPTTTQYDATAYEREIGEFVEVTGDTKVNIAR
;
A
#
# COMPACT_ATOMS: atom_id res chain seq x y z
N MET A 1 9.75 -68.61 -5.01
CA MET A 1 8.71 -67.75 -5.61
C MET A 1 8.52 -66.59 -4.67
N ASP A 2 9.32 -65.54 -4.85
CA ASP A 2 9.36 -64.41 -3.93
C ASP A 2 8.20 -63.47 -4.21
N THR A 3 7.39 -63.26 -3.18
CA THR A 3 6.24 -62.37 -3.19
C THR A 3 6.71 -60.95 -2.89
N TYR A 4 6.68 -60.08 -3.91
CA TYR A 4 6.93 -58.66 -3.74
C TYR A 4 5.92 -58.04 -2.75
N PRO A 5 6.34 -57.28 -1.73
CA PRO A 5 5.42 -56.68 -0.79
C PRO A 5 4.71 -55.48 -1.44
N LYS A 6 3.37 -55.49 -1.34
CA LYS A 6 2.41 -54.45 -1.81
C LYS A 6 2.61 -53.05 -1.20
N SER A 7 3.69 -52.80 -0.45
CA SER A 7 3.94 -51.55 0.28
C SER A 7 4.50 -50.41 -0.58
N HIS A 8 5.17 -50.72 -1.70
CA HIS A 8 5.79 -49.70 -2.54
C HIS A 8 4.79 -48.93 -3.42
N LEU A 9 3.64 -49.52 -3.75
CA LEU A 9 2.60 -48.87 -4.55
C LEU A 9 1.92 -47.70 -3.81
N PHE A 10 1.82 -47.81 -2.48
CA PHE A 10 1.17 -46.80 -1.63
C PHE A 10 2.05 -45.55 -1.43
N VAL A 11 3.37 -45.74 -1.36
CA VAL A 11 4.35 -44.64 -1.24
C VAL A 11 4.44 -43.83 -2.54
N ILE A 12 4.37 -44.50 -3.70
CA ILE A 12 4.37 -43.84 -5.02
C ILE A 12 3.08 -43.01 -5.21
N LEU A 13 1.93 -43.52 -4.74
CA LEU A 13 0.65 -42.81 -4.81
C LEU A 13 0.62 -41.54 -3.92
N LEU A 14 1.28 -41.58 -2.75
CA LEU A 14 1.43 -40.41 -1.85
C LEU A 14 2.37 -39.34 -2.42
N LEU A 15 3.44 -39.74 -3.13
CA LEU A 15 4.33 -38.81 -3.82
C LEU A 15 3.67 -38.12 -5.03
N LEU A 16 2.76 -38.80 -5.73
CA LEU A 16 2.00 -38.23 -6.85
C LEU A 16 0.91 -37.23 -6.41
N GLY A 17 0.41 -37.34 -5.17
CA GLY A 17 -0.58 -36.40 -4.61
C GLY A 17 -0.02 -35.05 -4.17
N SER A 18 1.31 -34.95 -4.01
CA SER A 18 1.97 -33.74 -3.47
C SER A 18 2.17 -32.62 -4.48
N PHE A 19 2.03 -32.89 -5.79
CA PHE A 19 2.29 -31.91 -6.84
C PHE A 19 1.10 -31.00 -7.18
N SER A 20 -0.11 -31.29 -6.67
CA SER A 20 -1.33 -30.59 -7.09
C SER A 20 -1.69 -29.34 -6.27
N ILE A 21 -0.87 -28.96 -5.28
CA ILE A 21 -1.04 -27.68 -4.55
C ILE A 21 0.09 -26.71 -4.89
N ALA A 22 0.54 -26.70 -6.14
CA ALA A 22 1.20 -25.52 -6.68
C ALA A 22 0.13 -24.43 -6.80
N LYS A 23 0.02 -23.56 -5.79
CA LYS A 23 -0.66 -22.27 -5.98
C LYS A 23 0.14 -21.52 -7.04
N ALA A 24 -0.26 -21.64 -8.30
CA ALA A 24 0.22 -20.80 -9.37
C ALA A 24 0.00 -19.36 -8.92
N GLN A 25 1.08 -18.70 -8.49
CA GLN A 25 1.07 -17.27 -8.22
C GLN A 25 0.71 -16.62 -9.55
N ARG A 26 -0.55 -16.20 -9.69
CA ARG A 26 -1.04 -15.58 -10.92
C ARG A 26 -0.16 -14.36 -11.18
N LYS A 27 0.64 -14.44 -12.25
CA LYS A 27 1.55 -13.37 -12.66
C LYS A 27 0.74 -12.08 -12.85
N VAL A 28 1.16 -11.01 -12.17
CA VAL A 28 0.54 -9.70 -12.33
C VAL A 28 0.82 -9.21 -13.76
N GLU A 29 -0.23 -8.85 -14.48
CA GLU A 29 -0.15 -8.25 -15.81
C GLU A 29 0.05 -6.75 -15.65
N TYR A 30 1.13 -6.22 -16.24
CA TYR A 30 1.45 -4.81 -16.21
C TYR A 30 0.97 -4.13 -17.47
N VAL A 31 0.19 -3.07 -17.32
CA VAL A 31 -0.27 -2.22 -18.42
C VAL A 31 0.58 -0.96 -18.43
N LEU A 32 1.29 -0.73 -19.54
CA LEU A 32 2.11 0.46 -19.75
C LEU A 32 1.31 1.54 -20.50
N PRO A 33 1.63 2.83 -20.29
CA PRO A 33 1.18 3.91 -21.15
C PRO A 33 1.57 3.69 -22.61
N THR A 34 0.71 4.14 -23.51
CA THR A 34 0.92 4.14 -24.96
C THR A 34 1.74 5.35 -25.39
N ALA A 35 1.62 6.47 -24.67
CA ALA A 35 2.35 7.71 -24.94
C ALA A 35 3.86 7.49 -24.84
N VAL A 36 4.60 8.06 -25.79
CA VAL A 36 6.07 8.02 -25.81
C VAL A 36 6.60 8.92 -24.70
N PHE A 37 7.59 8.44 -23.94
CA PHE A 37 8.24 9.23 -22.90
C PHE A 37 9.39 10.05 -23.50
N ASP A 38 9.22 11.38 -23.57
CA ASP A 38 10.33 12.28 -23.90
C ASP A 38 11.17 12.55 -22.65
N LYS A 39 12.32 11.88 -22.61
CA LYS A 39 13.30 12.01 -21.53
C LYS A 39 13.85 13.44 -21.45
N GLN A 40 14.20 14.05 -22.57
CA GLN A 40 14.90 15.34 -22.58
C GLN A 40 13.99 16.45 -22.09
N GLU A 41 12.73 16.46 -22.52
CA GLU A 41 11.73 17.41 -22.04
C GLU A 41 11.49 17.26 -20.53
N ALA A 42 11.34 16.02 -20.04
CA ALA A 42 11.10 15.76 -18.64
C ALA A 42 12.27 16.23 -17.74
N TYR A 43 13.52 16.02 -18.15
CA TYR A 43 14.68 16.54 -17.40
C TYR A 43 14.77 18.07 -17.46
N LYS A 44 14.45 18.70 -18.60
CA LYS A 44 14.44 20.18 -18.71
C LYS A 44 13.46 20.84 -17.73
N MET A 45 12.35 20.17 -17.42
CA MET A 45 11.38 20.63 -16.41
C MET A 45 11.88 20.44 -14.96
N LEU A 46 12.80 19.51 -14.72
CA LEU A 46 13.38 19.22 -13.40
C LEU A 46 14.71 19.91 -13.13
N GLU A 47 15.30 20.55 -14.13
CA GLU A 47 16.47 21.41 -13.96
C GLU A 47 16.22 22.52 -12.94
N GLU A 48 17.32 23.00 -12.34
CA GLU A 48 17.27 24.03 -11.32
C GLU A 48 16.57 25.31 -11.82
N GLY A 49 15.58 25.73 -11.05
CA GLY A 49 14.86 26.98 -11.22
C GLY A 49 14.98 27.87 -9.99
N LYS A 50 14.05 28.82 -9.86
CA LYS A 50 14.08 29.85 -8.80
C LYS A 50 13.02 29.66 -7.72
N TYR A 51 12.01 28.84 -7.97
CA TYR A 51 10.84 28.75 -7.10
C TYR A 51 10.90 27.59 -6.14
N SER A 52 10.05 27.63 -5.13
CA SER A 52 9.90 26.57 -4.14
C SER A 52 8.45 26.15 -3.98
N ILE A 53 8.24 24.88 -3.69
CA ILE A 53 6.97 24.36 -3.21
C ILE A 53 7.14 24.05 -1.73
N GLN A 54 6.26 24.60 -0.91
CA GLN A 54 6.12 24.22 0.49
C GLN A 54 4.74 23.61 0.67
N GLY A 55 4.64 22.54 1.46
CA GLY A 55 3.32 21.97 1.66
C GLY A 55 3.22 21.02 2.82
N ARG A 56 2.01 20.48 2.99
CA ARG A 56 1.69 19.50 4.01
C ARG A 56 0.98 18.31 3.36
N ILE A 57 1.37 17.10 3.73
CA ILE A 57 0.71 15.86 3.28
C ILE A 57 -0.08 15.26 4.44
N SER A 58 -1.34 14.90 4.21
CA SER A 58 -2.19 14.26 5.22
C SER A 58 -3.19 13.25 4.64
N LEU A 59 -3.56 12.25 5.45
CA LEU A 59 -4.57 11.24 5.12
C LEU A 59 -5.63 11.21 6.21
N LYS A 60 -6.86 11.60 5.87
CA LYS A 60 -8.00 11.48 6.76
C LYS A 60 -8.67 10.13 6.57
N LYS A 61 -8.55 9.26 7.58
CA LYS A 61 -9.20 7.95 7.57
C LYS A 61 -9.86 7.66 8.91
N ARG A 62 -11.17 7.32 8.87
CA ARG A 62 -11.96 6.94 10.06
C ARG A 62 -11.94 8.01 11.18
N GLY A 63 -11.96 9.29 10.80
CA GLY A 63 -11.94 10.40 11.76
C GLY A 63 -10.54 10.83 12.22
N TYR A 64 -9.51 10.00 12.00
CA TYR A 64 -8.12 10.33 12.32
C TYR A 64 -7.39 10.94 11.13
N VAL A 65 -6.50 11.89 11.41
CA VAL A 65 -5.57 12.44 10.43
C VAL A 65 -4.23 11.74 10.63
N ASN A 66 -3.77 11.05 9.59
CA ASN A 66 -2.48 10.38 9.56
C ASN A 66 -1.54 11.23 8.70
N TYR A 67 -0.28 11.31 9.11
CA TYR A 67 0.77 12.02 8.38
C TYR A 67 1.80 11.01 7.88
N PRO A 68 2.55 11.33 6.81
CA PRO A 68 3.74 10.57 6.49
C PRO A 68 4.71 10.56 7.68
N ASP A 69 5.51 9.51 7.78
CA ASP A 69 6.54 9.41 8.80
C ASP A 69 7.55 10.56 8.71
N PHE A 70 8.26 10.81 9.80
CA PHE A 70 9.39 11.74 9.79
C PHE A 70 10.42 11.30 8.76
N ARG A 71 10.85 12.24 7.89
CA ARG A 71 11.72 11.97 6.74
C ARG A 71 11.11 10.99 5.71
N GLY A 72 9.79 10.87 5.68
CA GLY A 72 9.03 10.16 4.65
C GLY A 72 9.29 10.72 3.27
N LYS A 73 9.27 9.86 2.25
CA LYS A 73 9.63 10.24 0.88
C LYS A 73 8.53 11.05 0.21
N VAL A 74 8.90 12.22 -0.31
CA VAL A 74 8.05 13.06 -1.15
C VAL A 74 8.66 13.09 -2.55
N LEU A 75 7.98 12.49 -3.51
CA LEU A 75 8.42 12.42 -4.90
C LEU A 75 7.70 13.48 -5.72
N LEU A 76 8.45 14.19 -6.54
CA LEU A 76 7.92 15.18 -7.47
C LEU A 76 8.25 14.76 -8.90
N TYR A 77 7.21 14.58 -9.70
CA TYR A 77 7.30 14.21 -11.10
C TYR A 77 6.91 15.39 -11.99
N PRO A 78 7.61 15.60 -13.13
CA PRO A 78 7.14 16.55 -14.13
C PRO A 78 5.89 15.99 -14.83
N VAL A 79 4.90 16.84 -15.08
CA VAL A 79 3.67 16.40 -15.75
C VAL A 79 3.93 16.22 -17.24
N THR A 80 4.20 14.97 -17.64
CA THR A 80 4.33 14.56 -19.04
C THR A 80 3.06 13.84 -19.52
N PRO A 81 2.79 13.78 -20.84
CA PRO A 81 1.67 13.00 -21.38
C PRO A 81 1.69 11.53 -20.94
N HIS A 82 2.88 10.93 -20.86
CA HIS A 82 3.07 9.58 -20.35
C HIS A 82 2.65 9.44 -18.88
N LEU A 83 2.94 10.43 -18.02
CA LEU A 83 2.52 10.40 -16.61
C LEU A 83 0.99 10.51 -16.48
N LEU A 84 0.36 11.37 -17.28
CA LEU A 84 -1.10 11.54 -17.26
C LEU A 84 -1.82 10.23 -17.60
N GLU A 85 -1.41 9.57 -18.69
CA GLU A 85 -1.97 8.28 -19.08
C GLU A 85 -1.70 7.20 -18.01
N TYR A 86 -0.51 7.19 -17.41
CA TYR A 86 -0.22 6.29 -16.28
C TYR A 86 -1.19 6.49 -15.11
N ILE A 87 -1.47 7.73 -14.73
CA ILE A 87 -2.40 8.05 -13.62
C ILE A 87 -3.82 7.57 -13.95
N GLU A 88 -4.26 7.72 -15.20
CA GLU A 88 -5.57 7.21 -15.66
C GLU A 88 -5.62 5.68 -15.65
N LEU A 89 -4.59 5.02 -16.20
CA LEU A 89 -4.46 3.56 -16.16
C LEU A 89 -4.44 3.05 -14.73
N LYS A 90 -3.77 3.74 -13.81
CA LYS A 90 -3.72 3.37 -12.39
C LYS A 90 -5.08 3.48 -11.72
N LYS A 91 -5.89 4.49 -12.06
CA LYS A 91 -7.28 4.59 -11.58
C LYS A 91 -8.14 3.43 -12.11
N LYS A 92 -7.94 3.01 -13.36
CA LYS A 92 -8.69 1.93 -14.02
C LYS A 92 -8.24 0.53 -13.58
N TYR A 93 -6.94 0.33 -13.43
CA TYR A 93 -6.29 -0.95 -13.16
C TYR A 93 -5.53 -0.91 -11.84
N ASN A 94 -6.27 -1.06 -10.74
CA ASN A 94 -5.72 -1.19 -9.39
C ASN A 94 -6.18 -2.50 -8.74
N SER A 95 -5.85 -3.63 -9.39
CA SER A 95 -6.25 -4.96 -8.93
C SER A 95 -5.03 -5.83 -8.67
N LYS A 96 -5.21 -6.92 -7.92
CA LYS A 96 -4.14 -7.92 -7.69
C LYS A 96 -3.70 -8.63 -8.98
N LYS A 97 -4.47 -8.55 -10.07
CA LYS A 97 -4.20 -9.25 -11.34
C LYS A 97 -3.64 -8.33 -12.42
N LYS A 98 -4.14 -7.10 -12.49
CA LYS A 98 -3.74 -6.08 -13.47
C LYS A 98 -3.37 -4.79 -12.74
N GLN A 99 -2.16 -4.31 -13.01
CA GLN A 99 -1.61 -3.09 -12.42
C GLN A 99 -1.04 -2.20 -13.53
N ALA A 100 -1.27 -0.89 -13.41
CA ALA A 100 -0.58 0.07 -14.26
C ALA A 100 0.88 0.18 -13.82
N ALA A 101 1.79 0.19 -14.79
CA ALA A 101 3.21 0.46 -14.57
C ALA A 101 3.67 1.60 -15.47
N MET A 102 4.76 2.26 -15.11
CA MET A 102 5.44 3.24 -15.94
C MET A 102 6.73 2.64 -16.49
N THR A 103 7.23 3.17 -17.61
CA THR A 103 8.56 2.83 -18.09
C THR A 103 9.62 3.18 -17.03
N ARG A 104 10.73 2.43 -17.02
CA ARG A 104 11.82 2.63 -16.05
C ARG A 104 12.37 4.06 -16.09
N GLU A 105 12.47 4.63 -17.28
CA GLU A 105 12.98 5.99 -17.49
C GLU A 105 12.04 7.05 -16.91
N ALA A 106 10.73 6.90 -17.15
CA ALA A 106 9.72 7.77 -16.55
C ALA A 106 9.74 7.69 -15.02
N ALA A 107 9.92 6.47 -14.46
CA ALA A 107 10.03 6.30 -13.02
C ALA A 107 11.22 7.07 -12.43
N LEU A 108 12.38 7.00 -13.07
CA LEU A 108 13.62 7.63 -12.59
C LEU A 108 13.62 9.16 -12.72
N THR A 109 12.81 9.72 -13.60
CA THR A 109 12.78 11.16 -13.86
C THR A 109 11.90 11.87 -12.84
N ARG A 110 12.45 12.08 -11.64
CA ARG A 110 11.78 12.70 -10.48
C ARG A 110 12.76 13.41 -9.57
N ILE A 111 12.26 14.35 -8.77
CA ILE A 111 12.96 14.92 -7.63
C ILE A 111 12.49 14.18 -6.37
N GLU A 112 13.43 13.71 -5.56
CA GLU A 112 13.13 13.14 -4.24
C GLU A 112 13.40 14.18 -3.15
N SER A 113 12.37 14.48 -2.37
CA SER A 113 12.47 15.24 -1.13
C SER A 113 11.97 14.40 0.04
N ARG A 114 12.02 14.98 1.23
CA ARG A 114 11.58 14.34 2.47
C ARG A 114 10.70 15.27 3.27
N THR A 115 9.79 14.70 4.06
CA THR A 115 9.10 15.47 5.09
C THR A 115 10.08 16.00 6.13
N LEU A 116 9.80 17.20 6.62
CA LEU A 116 10.60 17.94 7.59
C LEU A 116 10.24 17.58 9.03
N ASP A 117 9.01 17.12 9.26
CA ASP A 117 8.45 16.81 10.57
C ASP A 117 7.45 15.65 10.50
N SER A 118 6.91 15.28 11.65
CA SER A 118 5.84 14.29 11.82
C SER A 118 4.45 14.84 11.45
N ASP A 119 4.34 16.12 11.10
CA ASP A 119 3.11 16.76 10.65
C ASP A 119 2.94 16.70 9.13
N GLY A 120 3.88 16.04 8.43
CA GLY A 120 3.85 15.86 7.00
C GLY A 120 4.25 17.11 6.22
N ASN A 121 4.88 18.10 6.86
CA ASN A 121 5.35 19.29 6.16
C ASN A 121 6.55 18.95 5.28
N PHE A 122 6.64 19.53 4.09
CA PHE A 122 7.74 19.30 3.15
C PHE A 122 8.08 20.59 2.39
N ILE A 123 9.32 20.66 1.92
CA ILE A 123 9.79 21.76 1.07
C ILE A 123 10.61 21.18 -0.09
N ILE A 124 10.34 21.66 -1.30
CA ILE A 124 11.12 21.37 -2.51
C ILE A 124 11.57 22.72 -3.06
N LYS A 125 12.87 22.90 -3.27
CA LYS A 125 13.47 24.16 -3.71
C LYS A 125 14.00 24.03 -5.13
N TYR A 126 14.27 25.19 -5.75
CA TYR A 126 14.92 25.32 -7.05
C TYR A 126 14.12 24.67 -8.18
N LEU A 127 12.81 24.92 -8.21
CA LEU A 127 11.91 24.46 -9.25
C LEU A 127 11.73 25.53 -10.33
N LYS A 128 11.62 25.07 -11.57
CA LYS A 128 11.16 25.91 -12.68
C LYS A 128 9.63 26.10 -12.59
N PRO A 129 9.10 27.17 -13.19
CA PRO A 129 7.66 27.26 -13.38
C PRO A 129 7.17 26.16 -14.33
N GLY A 130 6.07 25.51 -13.97
CA GLY A 130 5.54 24.36 -14.67
C GLY A 130 4.53 23.57 -13.85
N LYS A 131 3.99 22.50 -14.45
CA LYS A 131 3.07 21.57 -13.79
C LYS A 131 3.80 20.34 -13.31
N TYR A 132 3.60 20.01 -12.05
CA TYR A 132 4.22 18.90 -11.36
C TYR A 132 3.17 18.03 -10.68
N TYR A 133 3.53 16.77 -10.45
CA TYR A 133 2.72 15.82 -9.70
C TYR A 133 3.51 15.36 -8.48
N ILE A 134 2.98 15.64 -7.29
CA ILE A 134 3.61 15.29 -6.03
C ILE A 134 2.99 13.99 -5.53
N VAL A 135 3.81 13.06 -5.07
CA VAL A 135 3.40 11.76 -4.53
C VAL A 135 4.14 11.47 -3.23
N SER A 136 3.41 10.98 -2.23
CA SER A 136 3.96 10.45 -1.00
C SER A 136 3.14 9.26 -0.52
N TRP A 137 3.74 8.44 0.33
CA TRP A 137 3.06 7.36 1.01
C TRP A 137 2.78 7.74 2.46
N VAL A 138 1.59 7.37 2.94
CA VAL A 138 1.17 7.56 4.32
C VAL A 138 0.70 6.23 4.87
N THR A 139 1.32 5.83 5.98
CA THR A 139 0.92 4.66 6.74
C THR A 139 -0.23 5.05 7.67
N TRP A 140 -1.25 4.20 7.74
CA TRP A 140 -2.29 4.31 8.74
C TRP A 140 -2.54 2.94 9.36
N GLU A 141 -2.79 2.93 10.67
CA GLU A 141 -3.01 1.69 11.41
C GLU A 141 -4.51 1.49 11.66
N LYS A 142 -4.95 0.26 11.39
CA LYS A 142 -6.27 -0.22 11.79
C LYS A 142 -6.11 -1.02 13.06
N VAL A 143 -6.56 -0.45 14.18
CA VAL A 143 -6.67 -1.17 15.45
C VAL A 143 -8.07 -1.76 15.57
N THR A 144 -8.16 -3.05 15.86
CA THR A 144 -9.40 -3.75 16.20
C THR A 144 -9.28 -4.38 17.57
N SER A 145 -10.30 -4.20 18.40
CA SER A 145 -10.39 -4.85 19.71
C SER A 145 -11.40 -5.99 19.67
N SER A 146 -11.02 -7.15 20.19
CA SER A 146 -11.92 -8.29 20.39
C SER A 146 -11.94 -8.65 21.88
N GLN A 147 -13.12 -8.99 22.37
CA GLN A 147 -13.29 -9.51 23.72
C GLN A 147 -13.18 -11.03 23.65
N VAL A 148 -12.28 -11.62 24.43
CA VAL A 148 -12.03 -13.06 24.44
C VAL A 148 -12.20 -13.61 25.85
N GLN A 149 -12.89 -14.75 25.95
CA GLN A 149 -12.96 -15.56 27.16
C GLN A 149 -11.60 -16.23 27.38
N SER A 150 -10.85 -15.82 28.40
CA SER A 150 -9.54 -16.41 28.74
C SER A 150 -9.58 -17.33 29.97
N GLY A 151 -10.72 -17.40 30.67
CA GLY A 151 -10.94 -18.28 31.82
C GLY A 151 -12.00 -19.37 31.59
N SER A 152 -11.99 -20.41 32.43
CA SER A 152 -12.97 -21.49 32.39
C SER A 152 -14.41 -20.99 32.49
N VAL A 153 -15.27 -21.43 31.56
CA VAL A 153 -16.70 -21.19 31.65
C VAL A 153 -17.28 -22.20 32.63
N ASN A 154 -17.70 -21.73 33.79
CA ASN A 154 -18.41 -22.58 34.75
C ASN A 154 -19.80 -22.90 34.18
N ALA A 155 -20.00 -24.16 33.81
CA ALA A 155 -21.31 -24.67 33.46
C ALA A 155 -22.14 -24.83 34.74
N ASN A 156 -23.35 -24.27 34.75
CA ASN A 156 -24.28 -24.51 35.84
C ASN A 156 -24.97 -25.86 35.62
N TYR A 157 -25.02 -26.69 36.65
CA TYR A 157 -25.70 -27.99 36.63
C TYR A 157 -26.88 -27.98 37.61
N ASN A 158 -27.99 -28.62 37.25
CA ASN A 158 -29.08 -28.85 38.20
C ASN A 158 -28.73 -29.96 39.21
N MET A 159 -29.56 -30.14 40.23
CA MET A 159 -29.36 -31.17 41.26
C MET A 159 -29.39 -32.62 40.72
N LEU A 160 -29.80 -32.82 39.47
CA LEU A 160 -29.80 -34.10 38.76
C LEU A 160 -28.55 -34.26 37.86
N GLY A 161 -27.60 -33.33 37.91
CA GLY A 161 -26.36 -33.36 37.12
C GLY A 161 -26.53 -32.94 35.65
N GLN A 162 -27.68 -32.40 35.26
CA GLN A 162 -27.92 -31.92 33.89
C GLN A 162 -27.46 -30.48 33.73
N GLN A 163 -26.72 -30.19 32.67
CA GLN A 163 -26.22 -28.84 32.36
C GLN A 163 -27.39 -27.90 32.04
N MET A 164 -27.53 -26.83 32.82
CA MET A 164 -28.60 -25.83 32.69
C MET A 164 -28.21 -24.61 31.84
N GLY A 165 -26.92 -24.47 31.51
CA GLY A 165 -26.38 -23.42 30.67
C GLY A 165 -24.98 -22.96 31.10
N GLY A 166 -24.26 -22.31 30.18
CA GLY A 166 -22.97 -21.66 30.43
C GLY A 166 -22.96 -20.27 29.80
N GLY A 167 -22.56 -19.26 30.56
CA GLY A 167 -22.49 -17.87 30.10
C GLY A 167 -21.18 -17.56 29.40
N TYR A 168 -21.21 -16.69 28.39
CA TYR A 168 -20.01 -16.05 27.86
C TYR A 168 -19.67 -14.83 28.73
N VAL A 169 -18.51 -14.83 29.41
CA VAL A 169 -18.04 -13.73 30.26
C VAL A 169 -16.63 -13.31 29.81
N PRO A 170 -16.51 -12.39 28.85
CA PRO A 170 -15.22 -12.00 28.32
C PRO A 170 -14.29 -11.54 29.44
N THR A 171 -13.11 -12.15 29.52
CA THR A 171 -12.17 -11.98 30.64
C THR A 171 -10.93 -11.19 30.21
N THR A 172 -10.72 -10.99 28.91
CA THR A 172 -9.59 -10.25 28.36
C THR A 172 -9.98 -9.54 27.07
N THR A 173 -9.51 -8.31 26.90
CA THR A 173 -9.57 -7.58 25.63
C THR A 173 -8.27 -7.75 24.87
N GLN A 174 -8.34 -8.25 23.64
CA GLN A 174 -7.20 -8.34 22.73
C GLN A 174 -7.25 -7.18 21.74
N TYR A 175 -6.08 -6.64 21.40
CA TYR A 175 -5.91 -5.58 20.42
C TYR A 175 -5.05 -6.08 19.26
N ASP A 176 -5.62 -6.05 18.06
CA ASP A 176 -4.91 -6.35 16.82
C ASP A 176 -4.70 -5.06 16.03
N ALA A 177 -3.45 -4.72 15.74
CA ALA A 177 -3.10 -3.59 14.90
C ALA A 177 -2.60 -4.07 13.53
N THR A 178 -3.19 -3.55 12.45
CA THR A 178 -2.72 -3.80 11.08
C THR A 178 -2.39 -2.49 10.41
N ALA A 179 -1.12 -2.30 10.04
CA ALA A 179 -0.66 -1.15 9.26
C ALA A 179 -1.01 -1.30 7.78
N TYR A 180 -1.48 -0.22 7.18
CA TYR A 180 -1.76 -0.11 5.76
C TYR A 180 -1.11 1.14 5.20
N GLU A 181 -0.35 0.98 4.12
CA GLU A 181 0.23 2.09 3.40
C GLU A 181 -0.71 2.58 2.31
N ARG A 182 -0.77 3.89 2.10
CA ARG A 182 -1.55 4.50 1.03
C ARG A 182 -0.76 5.59 0.33
N GLU A 183 -0.77 5.52 -0.99
CA GLU A 183 -0.26 6.59 -1.83
C GLU A 183 -1.24 7.77 -1.90
N ILE A 184 -0.70 8.96 -1.73
CA ILE A 184 -1.38 10.25 -1.87
C ILE A 184 -0.62 11.05 -2.91
N GLY A 185 -1.32 11.60 -3.89
CA GLY A 185 -0.69 12.47 -4.84
C GLY A 185 -1.64 13.43 -5.52
N GLU A 186 -1.10 14.59 -5.88
CA GLU A 186 -1.85 15.74 -6.35
C GLU A 186 -1.05 16.56 -7.37
N PHE A 187 -1.76 17.20 -8.29
CA PHE A 187 -1.16 18.08 -9.29
C PHE A 187 -0.95 19.48 -8.70
N VAL A 188 0.23 20.03 -8.95
CA VAL A 188 0.62 21.35 -8.49
C VAL A 188 1.17 22.14 -9.66
N GLU A 189 0.68 23.36 -9.82
CA GLU A 189 1.21 24.32 -10.78
C GLU A 189 2.11 25.32 -10.06
N VAL A 190 3.33 25.47 -10.56
CA VAL A 190 4.35 26.39 -10.06
C VAL A 190 4.43 27.56 -11.03
N THR A 191 3.98 28.73 -10.59
CA THR A 191 4.21 30.01 -11.28
C THR A 191 5.11 30.93 -10.45
N GLY A 192 5.27 30.62 -9.16
CA GLY A 192 6.04 31.33 -8.14
C GLY A 192 6.31 30.42 -6.95
N ASP A 193 6.66 31.00 -5.79
CA ASP A 193 6.69 30.25 -4.54
C ASP A 193 5.27 29.80 -4.15
N THR A 194 5.03 28.50 -4.18
CA THR A 194 3.70 27.92 -4.01
C THR A 194 3.59 27.22 -2.66
N LYS A 195 2.47 27.45 -1.96
CA LYS A 195 2.06 26.66 -0.79
C LYS A 195 0.94 25.69 -1.15
N VAL A 196 1.09 24.41 -0.81
CA VAL A 196 0.12 23.37 -1.13
C VAL A 196 -0.26 22.52 0.08
N ASN A 197 -1.52 22.13 0.18
CA ASN A 197 -1.97 21.15 1.17
C ASN A 197 -2.52 19.95 0.43
N ILE A 198 -1.82 18.82 0.53
CA ILE A 198 -2.12 17.58 -0.15
C ILE A 198 -2.84 16.68 0.85
N ALA A 199 -4.14 16.54 0.71
CA ALA A 199 -4.99 15.81 1.65
C ALA A 199 -5.92 14.83 0.94
N ARG A 200 -6.14 13.66 1.52
CA ARG A 200 -7.04 12.63 0.98
C ARG A 200 -7.87 11.92 2.05
#